data_AF-A0A662GTK0-F1
#
_entry.id   AF-A0A662GTK0-F1
#
_cell.length_a   1.000
_cell.length_b   1.000
_cell.length_c   1.000
_cell.angle_alpha   90.00
_cell.angle_beta   90.00
_cell.angle_gamma   90.00
#
_symmetry.space_group_name_H-M   'P 1'
#
loop_
_entity.id
_entity.type
_entity.pdbx_description
1 polymer ?
#
loop_
_entity_poly.entity_id
_entity_poly.type
_entity_poly.pdbx_seq_one_letter_code
_entity_poly.pdbx_strand_id
1 'polypeptide(L)'
;SIWPQGVLSLIITGFLFSSPFASPSRVLYGVGVPSREKARFVFAKFLCQLFAASIFALLYIFGFPVIGDAGLLAILMIATFSLIPVSPLAGKILLKKSKIGWLIAFSLAFLLYFLAFTRIVPMLIFVALGFLAALTLISEIVLSTVFKFSLLRTLLFGMSS
;
A
#
# COMPACT_ATOMS: atom_id res chain seq x y z
N SER A 1 21.65 -16.84 -16.19
CA SER A 1 20.44 -16.16 -15.64
C SER A 1 20.42 -16.35 -14.13
N ILE A 2 20.60 -15.27 -13.36
CA ILE A 2 20.74 -15.30 -11.88
C ILE A 2 19.38 -15.53 -11.17
N TRP A 3 18.29 -15.41 -11.92
CA TRP A 3 16.91 -15.43 -11.46
C TRP A 3 16.48 -16.70 -10.69
N PRO A 4 16.78 -17.94 -11.15
CA PRO A 4 16.36 -19.15 -10.45
C PRO A 4 17.04 -19.29 -9.08
N GLN A 5 18.30 -18.88 -9.00
CA GLN A 5 19.11 -18.94 -7.78
C GLN A 5 18.63 -17.90 -6.75
N GLY A 6 18.23 -16.71 -7.20
CA GLY A 6 17.61 -15.70 -6.35
C GLY A 6 16.26 -16.12 -5.77
N VAL A 7 15.39 -16.74 -6.59
CA VAL A 7 14.10 -17.28 -6.12
C VAL A 7 14.31 -18.40 -5.12
N LEU A 8 15.25 -19.31 -5.38
CA LEU A 8 15.57 -20.41 -4.47
C LEU A 8 16.12 -19.90 -3.14
N SER A 9 17.03 -18.93 -3.17
CA SER A 9 17.57 -18.28 -1.97
C SER A 9 16.48 -17.56 -1.17
N LEU A 10 15.52 -16.91 -1.84
CA LEU A 10 14.41 -16.20 -1.20
C LEU A 10 13.41 -17.17 -0.54
N ILE A 11 13.13 -18.31 -1.16
CA ILE A 11 12.28 -19.35 -0.57
C ILE A 11 12.97 -19.96 0.67
N ILE A 12 14.25 -20.32 0.54
CA ILE A 12 15.02 -20.93 1.62
C ILE A 12 15.16 -19.95 2.79
N THR A 13 15.54 -18.70 2.54
CA THR A 13 15.68 -17.69 3.61
C THR A 13 14.33 -17.29 4.20
N GLY A 14 13.27 -17.19 3.39
CA GLY A 14 11.92 -16.89 3.86
C GLY A 14 11.37 -17.94 4.85
N PHE A 15 11.64 -19.22 4.61
CA PHE A 15 11.29 -20.30 5.53
C PHE A 15 12.22 -20.34 6.76
N LEU A 16 13.53 -20.23 6.56
CA LEU A 16 14.53 -20.37 7.63
C LEU A 16 14.42 -19.27 8.70
N PHE A 17 14.08 -18.04 8.30
CA PHE A 17 13.90 -16.91 9.23
C PHE A 17 12.46 -16.75 9.75
N SER A 18 11.56 -17.72 9.52
CA SER A 18 10.15 -17.67 9.96
C SER A 18 9.43 -16.36 9.63
N SER A 19 9.81 -15.74 8.52
CA SER A 19 9.27 -14.45 8.14
C SER A 19 9.40 -14.20 6.63
N PRO A 20 8.51 -14.80 5.83
CA PRO A 20 8.20 -14.28 4.51
C PRO A 20 7.31 -13.02 4.60
N PHE A 21 6.80 -12.67 5.79
CA PHE A 21 5.75 -11.67 6.00
C PHE A 21 5.95 -10.73 7.20
N ALA A 22 7.12 -10.68 7.86
CA ALA A 22 7.46 -9.49 8.64
C ALA A 22 7.76 -8.37 7.64
N SER A 23 6.71 -7.84 7.06
CA SER A 23 6.82 -6.52 6.47
C SER A 23 7.25 -5.60 7.61
N PRO A 24 8.40 -4.91 7.52
CA PRO A 24 8.81 -3.92 8.53
C PRO A 24 7.75 -2.81 8.68
N SER A 25 6.78 -2.77 7.77
CA SER A 25 5.62 -1.91 7.79
C SER A 25 4.43 -2.42 8.63
N ARG A 26 4.61 -3.43 9.48
CA ARG A 26 3.59 -3.81 10.47
C ARG A 26 3.44 -2.68 11.48
N VAL A 27 2.33 -1.95 11.38
CA VAL A 27 1.99 -0.91 12.36
C VAL A 27 1.67 -1.60 13.69
N LEU A 28 2.59 -1.48 14.64
CA LEU A 28 2.34 -1.86 16.03
C LEU A 28 1.51 -0.74 16.65
N TYR A 29 0.36 -1.10 17.18
CA TYR A 29 -0.53 -0.16 17.86
C TYR A 29 -0.33 -0.27 19.36
N GLY A 30 -0.33 0.88 20.04
CA GLY A 30 -0.40 0.92 21.49
C GLY A 30 -1.64 0.18 22.03
N VAL A 31 -1.56 -0.25 23.29
CA VAL A 31 -2.70 -0.86 24.01
C VAL A 31 -3.83 0.18 24.08
N GLY A 32 -5.07 -0.25 23.79
CA GLY A 32 -6.25 0.63 23.86
C GLY A 32 -6.59 1.42 22.58
N VAL A 33 -5.76 1.39 21.53
CA VAL A 33 -6.09 2.13 20.28
C VAL A 33 -7.40 1.60 19.67
N PRO A 34 -8.38 2.48 19.36
CA PRO A 34 -9.65 2.06 18.77
C PRO A 34 -9.46 1.36 17.43
N SER A 35 -10.16 0.26 17.23
CA SER A 35 -10.07 -0.54 15.99
C SER A 35 -10.44 0.23 14.72
N ARG A 36 -11.25 1.30 14.82
CA ARG A 36 -11.55 2.22 13.71
C ARG A 36 -10.32 3.04 13.29
N GLU A 37 -9.52 3.51 14.23
CA GLU A 37 -8.30 4.26 13.93
C GLU A 37 -7.23 3.37 13.32
N LYS A 38 -7.11 2.13 13.81
CA LYS A 38 -6.24 1.11 13.19
C LYS A 38 -6.56 0.94 11.71
N ALA A 39 -7.84 0.80 11.35
CA ALA A 39 -8.25 0.69 9.95
C ALA A 39 -7.90 1.94 9.12
N ARG A 40 -8.02 3.14 9.69
CA ARG A 40 -7.61 4.39 9.03
C ARG A 40 -6.11 4.43 8.78
N PHE A 41 -5.29 4.03 9.75
CA PHE A 41 -3.84 3.94 9.58
C PHE A 41 -3.44 2.93 8.50
N VAL A 42 -4.12 1.79 8.42
CA VAL A 42 -3.91 0.81 7.34
C VAL A 42 -4.18 1.42 5.97
N PHE A 43 -5.27 2.18 5.83
CA PHE A 43 -5.61 2.82 4.56
C PHE A 43 -4.65 3.98 4.21
N ALA A 44 -4.28 4.80 5.18
CA ALA A 44 -3.29 5.86 4.99
C ALA A 44 -1.92 5.30 4.57
N LYS A 45 -1.50 4.19 5.18
CA LYS A 45 -0.29 3.46 4.79
C LYS A 45 -0.36 3.01 3.32
N PHE A 46 -1.49 2.49 2.88
CA PHE A 46 -1.70 2.13 1.47
C PHE A 46 -1.55 3.34 0.54
N LEU A 47 -2.11 4.49 0.90
CA LEU A 47 -1.92 5.74 0.13
C LEU A 47 -0.44 6.17 0.09
N CYS A 48 0.29 6.04 1.20
CA CYS A 48 1.74 6.31 1.21
C CYS A 48 2.51 5.36 0.27
N GLN A 49 2.10 4.10 0.18
CA GLN A 49 2.72 3.14 -0.74
C GLN A 49 2.44 3.49 -2.20
N LEU A 50 1.24 4.00 -2.52
CA LEU A 50 0.94 4.54 -3.86
C LEU A 50 1.75 5.79 -4.18
N PHE A 51 1.97 6.67 -3.21
CA PHE A 51 2.86 7.81 -3.40
C PHE A 51 4.32 7.37 -3.60
N ALA A 52 4.81 6.39 -2.84
CA ALA A 52 6.13 5.83 -3.09
C ALA A 52 6.25 5.18 -4.49
N ALA A 53 5.16 4.57 -4.99
CA ALA A 53 5.11 4.04 -6.35
C ALA A 53 5.30 5.13 -7.43
N SER A 54 4.76 6.34 -7.25
CA SER A 54 5.00 7.42 -8.22
C SER A 54 6.45 7.89 -8.22
N ILE A 55 7.15 7.85 -7.08
CA ILE A 55 8.59 8.17 -7.01
C ILE A 55 9.39 7.17 -7.86
N PHE A 56 9.12 5.87 -7.75
CA PHE A 56 9.78 4.85 -8.58
C PHE A 56 9.41 4.96 -10.06
N ALA A 57 8.16 5.28 -10.38
CA ALA A 57 7.76 5.55 -11.76
C ALA A 57 8.45 6.80 -12.34
N LEU A 58 8.66 7.85 -11.54
CA LEU A 58 9.45 9.03 -11.93
C LEU A 58 10.92 8.66 -12.16
N LEU A 59 11.53 7.87 -11.28
CA LEU A 59 12.91 7.39 -11.47
C LEU A 59 13.07 6.62 -12.79
N TYR A 60 12.08 5.81 -13.17
CA TYR A 60 12.06 5.14 -14.47
C TYR A 60 12.09 6.16 -15.63
N ILE A 61 11.24 7.19 -15.56
CA ILE A 61 11.15 8.24 -16.60
C ILE A 61 12.45 9.07 -16.67
N PHE A 62 13.11 9.33 -15.54
CA PHE A 62 14.37 10.08 -15.47
C PHE A 62 15.61 9.28 -15.92
N GLY A 63 15.44 8.05 -16.43
CA GLY A 63 16.54 7.27 -16.99
C GLY A 63 17.17 6.26 -16.03
N PHE A 64 16.52 5.93 -14.91
CA PHE A 64 16.91 4.84 -14.01
C PHE A 64 15.97 3.63 -14.14
N PRO A 65 15.94 2.93 -15.30
CA PRO A 65 14.90 1.95 -15.60
C PRO A 65 14.94 0.73 -14.66
N VAL A 66 16.13 0.27 -14.25
CA VAL A 66 16.27 -0.91 -13.39
C VAL A 66 15.71 -0.63 -11.98
N ILE A 67 16.10 0.50 -11.39
CA ILE A 67 15.67 0.88 -10.03
C ILE A 67 14.20 1.28 -10.04
N GLY A 68 13.77 2.04 -11.05
CA GLY A 68 12.38 2.46 -11.19
C GLY A 68 11.43 1.28 -11.36
N ASP A 69 11.76 0.33 -12.23
CA ASP A 69 10.91 -0.84 -12.50
C ASP A 69 10.89 -1.82 -11.33
N ALA A 70 12.06 -2.19 -10.80
CA ALA A 70 12.14 -3.10 -9.67
C ALA A 70 11.51 -2.50 -8.41
N GLY A 71 11.73 -1.21 -8.16
CA GLY A 71 11.14 -0.50 -7.03
C GLY A 71 9.62 -0.36 -7.14
N LEU A 72 9.10 -0.05 -8.34
CA LEU A 72 7.66 0.03 -8.60
C LEU A 72 6.97 -1.33 -8.38
N LEU A 73 7.54 -2.41 -8.92
CA LEU A 73 7.00 -3.75 -8.72
C LEU A 73 7.06 -4.16 -7.24
N ALA A 74 8.19 -3.91 -6.56
CA ALA A 74 8.35 -4.24 -5.16
C ALA A 74 7.35 -3.50 -4.27
N ILE A 75 7.16 -2.19 -4.45
CA ILE A 75 6.25 -1.41 -3.60
C ILE A 75 4.78 -1.79 -3.82
N LEU A 76 4.36 -2.03 -5.05
CA LEU A 76 3.01 -2.48 -5.39
C LEU A 76 2.75 -3.92 -4.90
N MET A 77 3.76 -4.78 -4.97
CA MET A 77 3.72 -6.12 -4.40
C MET A 77 3.53 -6.06 -2.88
N ILE A 78 4.32 -5.25 -2.17
CA ILE A 78 4.20 -5.05 -0.72
C ILE A 78 2.83 -4.48 -0.35
N ALA A 79 2.31 -3.52 -1.12
CA ALA A 79 0.98 -2.95 -0.91
C ALA A 79 -0.12 -4.02 -1.03
N THR A 80 -0.05 -4.83 -2.08
CA THR A 80 -1.02 -5.92 -2.34
C THR A 80 -0.97 -6.98 -1.24
N PHE A 81 0.22 -7.49 -0.90
CA PHE A 81 0.36 -8.52 0.14
C PHE A 81 -0.03 -7.99 1.54
N SER A 82 0.24 -6.73 1.85
CA SER A 82 -0.17 -6.12 3.12
C SER A 82 -1.70 -6.05 3.28
N LEU A 83 -2.46 -6.06 2.18
CA LEU A 83 -3.92 -5.96 2.16
C LEU A 83 -4.63 -7.32 2.13
N ILE A 84 -3.89 -8.44 2.03
CA ILE A 84 -4.48 -9.78 2.14
C ILE A 84 -5.16 -9.95 3.52
N PRO A 85 -6.39 -10.49 3.58
CA PRO A 85 -7.20 -10.54 4.80
C PRO A 85 -6.82 -11.69 5.75
N VAL A 86 -5.53 -11.97 5.92
CA VAL A 86 -5.01 -13.05 6.78
C VAL A 86 -4.36 -12.44 8.04
N SER A 87 -4.51 -13.06 9.21
CA SER A 87 -3.77 -12.61 10.40
C SER A 87 -2.30 -13.04 10.30
N PRO A 88 -1.31 -12.19 10.64
CA PRO A 88 -1.38 -10.90 11.35
C PRO A 88 -1.40 -9.64 10.43
N LEU A 89 -1.75 -9.77 9.16
CA LEU A 89 -1.66 -8.68 8.17
C LEU A 89 -2.72 -7.58 8.41
N ALA A 90 -2.37 -6.39 7.91
CA ALA A 90 -3.18 -5.18 8.02
C ALA A 90 -4.54 -5.29 7.32
N GLY A 91 -4.60 -6.04 6.21
CA GLY A 91 -5.83 -6.27 5.44
C GLY A 91 -7.00 -6.78 6.27
N LYS A 92 -6.76 -7.67 7.25
CA LYS A 92 -7.83 -8.20 8.11
C LYS A 92 -8.46 -7.13 9.00
N ILE A 93 -7.67 -6.15 9.46
CA ILE A 93 -8.18 -5.04 10.29
C ILE A 93 -9.10 -4.15 9.45
N LEU A 94 -8.68 -3.84 8.23
CA LEU A 94 -9.47 -3.02 7.29
C LEU A 94 -10.77 -3.74 6.91
N LEU A 95 -10.69 -5.02 6.52
CA LEU A 95 -11.87 -5.82 6.16
C LEU A 95 -12.91 -5.90 7.28
N LYS A 96 -12.46 -6.07 8.54
CA LYS A 96 -13.36 -6.13 9.71
C LYS A 96 -14.12 -4.83 9.95
N LYS A 97 -13.62 -3.68 9.49
CA LYS A 97 -14.23 -2.36 9.74
C LYS A 97 -14.90 -1.73 8.54
N SER A 98 -14.31 -1.88 7.35
CA SER A 98 -14.88 -1.41 6.10
C SER A 98 -14.60 -2.45 5.02
N LYS A 99 -15.60 -3.31 4.75
CA LYS A 99 -15.52 -4.31 3.67
C LYS A 99 -15.31 -3.64 2.32
N ILE A 100 -16.01 -2.53 2.09
CA ILE A 100 -15.94 -1.74 0.86
C ILE A 100 -14.56 -1.07 0.74
N GLY A 101 -14.09 -0.41 1.78
CA GLY A 101 -12.76 0.23 1.77
C GLY A 101 -11.62 -0.77 1.57
N TRP A 102 -11.74 -1.97 2.15
CA TRP A 102 -10.80 -3.05 1.89
C TRP A 102 -10.86 -3.54 0.43
N LEU A 103 -12.05 -3.78 -0.10
CA LEU A 103 -12.22 -4.30 -1.46
C LEU A 103 -11.66 -3.32 -2.49
N ILE A 104 -11.96 -2.03 -2.35
CA ILE A 104 -11.41 -0.98 -3.22
C ILE A 104 -9.88 -0.93 -3.13
N ALA A 105 -9.32 -0.88 -1.91
CA ALA A 105 -7.87 -0.80 -1.73
C ALA A 105 -7.16 -2.05 -2.29
N PHE A 106 -7.70 -3.24 -2.02
CA PHE A 106 -7.13 -4.50 -2.48
C PHE A 106 -7.22 -4.65 -4.00
N SER A 107 -8.40 -4.40 -4.59
CA SER A 107 -8.58 -4.44 -6.04
C SER A 107 -7.71 -3.43 -6.75
N LEU A 108 -7.59 -2.20 -6.23
CA LEU A 108 -6.73 -1.17 -6.81
C LEU A 108 -5.25 -1.56 -6.72
N ALA A 109 -4.79 -2.05 -5.56
CA ALA A 109 -3.40 -2.49 -5.38
C ALA A 109 -3.05 -3.64 -6.35
N PHE A 110 -3.92 -4.66 -6.41
CA PHE A 110 -3.73 -5.82 -7.28
C PHE A 110 -3.75 -5.43 -8.76
N LEU A 111 -4.70 -4.58 -9.17
CA LEU A 111 -4.80 -4.09 -10.54
C LEU A 111 -3.54 -3.32 -10.92
N LEU A 112 -3.08 -2.38 -10.08
CA LEU A 112 -1.87 -1.61 -10.36
C LEU A 112 -0.63 -2.50 -10.42
N TYR A 113 -0.52 -3.48 -9.51
CA TYR A 113 0.56 -4.47 -9.57
C TYR A 113 0.54 -5.24 -10.89
N PHE A 114 -0.64 -5.73 -11.32
CA PHE A 114 -0.79 -6.46 -12.57
C PHE A 114 -0.46 -5.60 -13.80
N LEU A 115 -0.91 -4.34 -13.83
CA LEU A 115 -0.61 -3.40 -14.91
C LEU A 115 0.88 -3.04 -14.97
N ALA A 116 1.54 -2.89 -13.82
CA ALA A 116 2.98 -2.65 -13.76
C ALA A 116 3.76 -3.89 -14.24
N PHE A 117 3.31 -5.08 -13.84
CA PHE A 117 3.93 -6.35 -14.23
C PHE A 117 3.82 -6.63 -15.73
N THR A 118 2.64 -6.38 -16.31
CA THR A 118 2.38 -6.63 -17.74
C THR A 118 2.88 -5.51 -18.65
N ARG A 119 3.22 -4.34 -18.09
CA ARG A 119 3.66 -3.14 -18.83
C ARG A 119 2.70 -2.70 -19.95
N ILE A 120 1.41 -3.01 -19.81
CA ILE A 120 0.37 -2.59 -20.77
C ILE A 120 0.18 -1.07 -20.74
N VAL A 121 0.48 -0.45 -19.60
CA VAL A 121 0.10 0.93 -19.29
C VAL A 121 1.35 1.81 -19.14
N PRO A 122 1.35 3.06 -19.65
CA PRO A 122 2.48 3.97 -19.53
C PRO A 122 2.77 4.35 -18.07
N MET A 123 4.05 4.55 -17.75
CA MET A 123 4.53 4.92 -16.41
C MET A 123 3.86 6.18 -15.83
N LEU A 124 3.42 7.09 -16.71
CA LEU A 124 2.68 8.31 -16.36
C LEU A 124 1.40 8.04 -15.54
N ILE A 125 0.74 6.91 -15.76
CA ILE A 125 -0.50 6.59 -15.01
C ILE A 125 -0.18 6.27 -13.54
N PHE A 126 0.92 5.57 -13.27
CA PHE A 126 1.37 5.32 -11.90
C PHE A 126 1.80 6.61 -11.21
N VAL A 127 2.43 7.53 -11.96
CA VAL A 127 2.77 8.87 -11.46
C VAL A 127 1.50 9.63 -11.07
N ALA A 128 0.52 9.73 -11.97
CA ALA A 128 -0.74 10.45 -11.73
C ALA A 128 -1.50 9.88 -10.51
N LEU A 129 -1.62 8.56 -10.40
CA LEU A 129 -2.31 7.91 -9.28
C LEU A 129 -1.57 8.10 -7.95
N GLY A 130 -0.24 8.04 -7.94
CA GLY A 130 0.54 8.32 -6.73
C GLY A 130 0.45 9.79 -6.30
N PHE A 131 0.40 10.73 -7.25
CA PHE A 131 0.14 12.14 -6.92
C PHE A 131 -1.28 12.36 -6.37
N LEU A 132 -2.30 11.71 -6.93
CA LEU A 132 -3.66 11.73 -6.37
C LEU A 132 -3.66 11.18 -4.94
N ALA A 133 -2.95 10.08 -4.68
CA ALA A 133 -2.80 9.54 -3.34
C ALA A 133 -2.14 10.56 -2.39
N ALA A 134 -1.09 11.26 -2.83
CA ALA A 134 -0.45 12.32 -2.04
C ALA A 134 -1.40 13.47 -1.72
N LEU A 135 -2.17 13.95 -2.71
CA LEU A 135 -3.17 15.00 -2.52
C LEU A 135 -4.22 14.59 -1.48
N THR A 136 -4.70 13.34 -1.53
CA THR A 136 -5.65 12.83 -0.53
C THR A 136 -5.04 12.81 0.87
N LEU A 137 -3.76 12.41 1.02
CA LEU A 137 -3.07 12.45 2.31
C LEU A 137 -2.86 13.86 2.84
N ILE A 138 -2.43 14.80 1.98
CA ILE A 138 -2.25 16.21 2.37
C ILE A 138 -3.59 16.80 2.81
N SER A 139 -4.67 16.54 2.05
CA SER A 139 -6.01 17.02 2.41
C SER A 139 -6.47 16.46 3.76
N GLU A 140 -6.21 15.19 4.05
CA GLU A 140 -6.52 14.57 5.35
C GLU A 140 -5.73 15.24 6.49
N ILE A 141 -4.45 15.55 6.28
CA ILE A 141 -3.62 16.23 7.31
C ILE A 141 -4.13 17.65 7.56
N VAL A 142 -4.44 18.41 6.51
CA VAL A 142 -4.97 19.77 6.62
C VAL A 142 -6.33 19.77 7.31
N LEU A 143 -7.26 18.92 6.88
CA LEU A 143 -8.62 18.84 7.45
C LEU A 143 -8.60 18.38 8.91
N SER A 144 -7.76 17.40 9.24
CA SER A 144 -7.67 16.91 10.62
C SER A 144 -7.03 17.92 11.56
N THR A 145 -6.05 18.70 11.09
CA THR A 145 -5.36 19.72 11.89
C THR A 145 -6.21 20.99 12.05
N VAL A 146 -6.82 21.48 10.97
CA VAL A 146 -7.53 22.78 10.96
C VAL A 146 -8.98 22.62 11.44
N PHE A 147 -9.68 21.60 10.99
CA PHE A 147 -11.13 21.45 11.20
C PHE A 147 -11.49 20.32 12.17
N LYS A 148 -10.50 19.62 12.75
CA LYS A 148 -10.71 18.36 13.50
C LYS A 148 -11.52 17.32 12.71
N PHE A 149 -11.52 17.43 11.38
CA PHE A 149 -12.39 16.66 10.50
C PHE A 149 -11.62 15.54 9.77
N SER A 150 -12.28 14.40 9.77
CA SER A 150 -11.99 13.12 9.15
C SER A 150 -12.31 12.84 7.67
N LEU A 151 -11.52 13.18 6.66
CA LEU A 151 -11.84 12.76 5.28
C LEU A 151 -11.80 11.22 5.13
N LEU A 152 -10.72 10.56 5.56
CA LEU A 152 -10.64 9.08 5.50
C LEU A 152 -11.63 8.41 6.44
N ARG A 153 -11.96 9.04 7.57
CA ARG A 153 -12.98 8.53 8.50
C ARG A 153 -14.35 8.49 7.83
N THR A 154 -14.69 9.56 7.12
CA THR A 154 -15.95 9.72 6.41
C THR A 154 -16.04 8.77 5.22
N LEU A 155 -14.97 8.63 4.43
CA LEU A 155 -14.93 7.68 3.30
C LEU A 155 -15.03 6.21 3.74
N LEU A 156 -14.36 5.83 4.82
CA LEU A 156 -14.30 4.43 5.25
C LEU A 156 -15.52 3.97 6.05
N PHE A 157 -16.15 4.88 6.80
CA PHE A 157 -17.20 4.53 7.77
C PHE A 157 -18.53 5.27 7.55
N GLY A 158 -18.60 6.17 6.57
CA GLY A 158 -19.75 7.09 6.41
C GLY A 158 -19.77 8.18 7.49
N MET A 159 -20.57 9.22 7.27
CA MET A 159 -20.92 10.19 8.32
C MET A 159 -21.85 9.49 9.32
N SER A 160 -21.32 8.73 10.28
CA SER A 160 -22.12 8.39 11.46
C SER A 160 -22.00 9.54 12.47
N SER A 161 -23.06 10.32 12.59
CA SER A 161 -23.36 11.22 13.71
C SER A 161 -23.04 10.58 15.05
#